data_AF-A0A9D5U0E0-F1
#
_entry.id   AF-A0A9D5U0E0-F1
#
_cell.length_a   1.000
_cell.length_b   1.000
_cell.length_c   1.000
_cell.angle_alpha   90.00
_cell.angle_beta   90.00
_cell.angle_gamma   90.00
#
_symmetry.space_group_name_H-M   'P 1'
#
loop_
_entity.id
_entity.type
_entity.pdbx_description
1 polymer ?
#
loop_
_entity_poly.entity_id
_entity_poly.type
_entity_poly.pdbx_seq_one_letter_code
_entity_poly.pdbx_strand_id
1 'polypeptide(L)'
;MAKAATTRKKRPAKKASKPSADNMAAKQDDPVISAKDAAPKTQDVAGSDQSMPSAKNGDAAVQRRQVISDLFQRGLAAHQAGQIDDAIRLYSTALRQNPNQPDVWNNLGVALRRSKKFEAALIAYRRAADLRPGNAGLWSNMGNCLREMMRFDEALVAHKKALELDDSVKSHTFNTGLVYRDMNRFEEALEYFDRALAIDPDYVDANWDKSLAHLALGNYAEGWAGYETRRKLADNPIRPLETAPEWDGKADLRGKRILLRAEQGFGDMIQFARFVPLVAQKAAHVILECRKELIPIMKTVSGVGTVVEKGRPLPEFDVHVPLLSLPHVMGIGSKELQKISTDSYISPPQGKRARLAPPPGTVLKVGLIWAGKLNPRDRSCPLETLLPILSAKGAAFYSFQIDDRRADIDKLGLHAFVTDLGDHIHDFGDSAALMQAMDLVITIDSSPAHLAGALGVPVWMLQLYTTDWRWMVHRADSPWYPTLRIYRQDKPGDWSSAIQKLGSDFSTLLQARMNAQ
;
A
#
# COMPACT_ATOMS: atom_id res chain seq x y z
N MET A 1 43.47 42.37 31.08
CA MET A 1 44.18 41.07 31.06
C MET A 1 43.29 40.06 31.77
N ALA A 2 42.85 38.91 31.27
CA ALA A 2 42.98 38.24 29.97
C ALA A 2 41.66 37.48 29.72
N LYS A 3 41.22 37.43 28.46
CA LYS A 3 40.05 36.67 27.99
C LYS A 3 40.43 35.18 27.89
N ALA A 4 39.64 34.30 28.50
CA ALA A 4 39.74 32.86 28.29
C ALA A 4 38.82 32.47 27.13
N ALA A 5 39.43 32.01 26.02
CA ALA A 5 38.76 31.52 24.83
C ALA A 5 38.37 30.05 25.02
N THR A 6 37.08 29.75 24.94
CA THR A 6 36.57 28.38 24.79
C THR A 6 36.36 28.07 23.30
N THR A 7 37.25 27.25 22.76
CA THR A 7 37.21 26.72 21.40
C THR A 7 36.05 25.75 21.23
N ARG A 8 35.03 26.18 20.50
CA ARG A 8 33.88 25.36 20.07
C ARG A 8 34.34 24.41 18.96
N LYS A 9 34.61 23.14 19.29
CA LYS A 9 34.86 22.08 18.29
C LYS A 9 33.62 21.89 17.41
N LYS A 10 33.73 22.25 16.12
CA LYS A 10 32.76 21.93 15.07
C LYS A 10 32.65 20.41 14.93
N ARG A 11 31.44 19.86 15.14
CA ARG A 11 31.06 18.50 14.73
C ARG A 11 31.20 18.39 13.20
N PRO A 12 31.78 17.32 12.63
CA PRO A 12 31.84 17.15 11.20
C PRO A 12 30.43 16.91 10.64
N ALA A 13 30.12 17.56 9.53
CA ALA A 13 28.89 17.37 8.78
C ALA A 13 28.75 15.89 8.39
N LYS A 14 27.63 15.26 8.80
CA LYS A 14 27.24 13.94 8.31
C LYS A 14 27.13 14.03 6.79
N LYS A 15 27.92 13.23 6.07
CA LYS A 15 27.72 12.93 4.65
C LYS A 15 26.27 12.48 4.47
N ALA A 16 25.54 13.20 3.61
CA ALA A 16 24.22 12.79 3.15
C ALA A 16 24.31 11.35 2.62
N SER A 17 23.61 10.44 3.30
CA SER A 17 23.33 9.11 2.79
C SER A 17 22.52 9.24 1.51
N LYS A 18 22.99 8.59 0.44
CA LYS A 18 22.25 8.44 -0.82
C LYS A 18 20.81 7.98 -0.51
N PRO A 19 19.77 8.56 -1.12
CA PRO A 19 18.42 8.04 -0.98
C PRO A 19 18.35 6.65 -1.60
N SER A 20 17.87 5.68 -0.84
CA SER A 20 17.51 4.35 -1.32
C SER A 20 16.35 4.48 -2.30
N ALA A 21 16.49 3.80 -3.43
CA ALA A 21 15.51 3.78 -4.52
C ALA A 21 14.30 2.90 -4.14
N ASP A 22 13.44 3.40 -3.25
CA ASP A 22 12.12 2.84 -2.98
C ASP A 22 11.06 3.84 -3.48
N ASN A 23 10.95 3.92 -4.81
CA ASN A 23 9.98 4.76 -5.50
C ASN A 23 9.22 3.89 -6.49
N MET A 24 8.28 3.09 -5.98
CA MET A 24 7.31 2.37 -6.79
C MET A 24 5.93 2.54 -6.18
N ALA A 25 5.30 3.67 -6.50
CA ALA A 25 3.90 3.60 -6.89
C ALA A 25 3.88 2.72 -8.14
N ALA A 26 2.93 1.78 -8.21
CA ALA A 26 2.74 0.83 -9.30
C ALA A 26 3.24 1.42 -10.64
N LYS A 27 4.13 0.71 -11.34
CA LYS A 27 4.43 0.99 -12.74
C LYS A 27 3.13 0.77 -13.53
N GLN A 28 2.22 1.73 -13.46
CA GLN A 28 1.38 2.04 -14.58
C GLN A 28 2.37 2.53 -15.64
N ASP A 29 2.59 1.71 -16.65
CA ASP A 29 3.13 2.16 -17.92
C ASP A 29 2.15 3.20 -18.46
N ASP A 30 2.23 4.43 -17.96
CA ASP A 30 1.61 5.57 -18.62
C ASP A 30 2.27 5.63 -19.98
N PRO A 31 1.53 5.39 -21.07
CA PRO A 31 2.13 5.36 -22.39
C PRO A 31 2.66 6.77 -22.67
N VAL A 32 3.98 6.90 -22.62
CA VAL A 32 4.68 8.00 -23.26
C VAL A 32 4.42 7.81 -24.74
N ILE A 33 3.46 8.55 -25.29
CA ILE A 33 3.13 8.48 -26.71
C ILE A 33 4.41 8.84 -27.48
N SER A 34 4.96 7.86 -28.17
CA SER A 34 6.16 8.02 -28.98
C SER A 34 5.79 8.76 -30.27
N ALA A 35 6.72 9.53 -30.83
CA ALA A 35 6.48 10.25 -32.09
C ALA A 35 6.17 9.34 -33.30
N LYS A 36 6.29 8.01 -33.16
CA LYS A 36 6.04 7.03 -34.24
C LYS A 36 4.59 6.59 -34.35
N ASP A 37 3.76 6.81 -33.33
CA ASP A 37 2.36 6.36 -33.32
C ASP A 37 1.38 7.40 -33.91
N ALA A 38 1.91 8.44 -34.58
CA ALA A 38 1.19 9.66 -34.95
C ALA A 38 0.96 9.85 -36.46
N ALA A 39 0.71 8.78 -37.23
CA ALA A 39 0.37 8.90 -38.65
C ALA A 39 -1.10 8.55 -38.93
N PRO A 40 -2.01 9.54 -39.06
CA PRO A 40 -3.23 9.35 -39.84
C PRO A 40 -2.90 9.47 -41.34
N LYS A 41 -3.44 8.55 -42.14
CA LYS A 41 -3.48 8.67 -43.61
C LYS A 41 -4.32 9.90 -43.96
N THR A 42 -3.71 10.88 -44.62
CA THR A 42 -4.41 12.06 -45.14
C THR A 42 -5.30 11.67 -46.31
N GLN A 43 -6.61 11.88 -46.19
CA GLN A 43 -7.51 12.01 -47.33
C GLN A 43 -7.57 13.48 -47.72
N ASP A 44 -7.12 13.78 -48.94
CA ASP A 44 -7.20 15.11 -49.54
C ASP A 44 -8.65 15.46 -49.87
N VAL A 45 -9.12 16.60 -49.37
CA VAL A 45 -10.29 17.30 -49.92
C VAL A 45 -9.81 18.64 -50.43
N ALA A 46 -9.75 18.75 -51.75
CA ALA A 46 -9.39 19.98 -52.46
C ALA A 46 -10.52 21.00 -52.38
N GLY A 47 -10.24 22.15 -51.76
CA GLY A 47 -11.04 23.37 -51.84
C GLY A 47 -10.10 24.52 -52.17
N SER A 48 -10.22 25.06 -53.37
CA SER A 48 -9.36 26.10 -53.95
C SER A 48 -9.66 27.47 -53.35
N ASP A 49 -8.67 28.09 -52.71
CA ASP A 49 -8.56 29.55 -52.65
C ASP A 49 -7.08 29.96 -52.67
N GLN A 50 -6.66 30.61 -53.76
CA GLN A 50 -5.27 30.98 -54.01
C GLN A 50 -5.01 32.39 -53.47
N SER A 51 -4.33 32.47 -52.32
CA SER A 51 -3.46 33.59 -51.99
C SER A 51 -2.09 33.06 -51.56
N MET A 52 -1.06 33.39 -52.33
CA MET A 52 0.33 32.97 -52.07
C MET A 52 0.86 33.68 -50.81
N PRO A 53 1.30 32.97 -49.75
CA PRO A 53 1.97 33.61 -48.63
C PRO A 53 3.38 34.02 -49.02
N SER A 54 3.86 35.16 -48.51
CA SER A 54 5.23 35.61 -48.73
C SER A 54 6.25 34.60 -48.18
N ALA A 55 7.32 34.33 -48.93
CA ALA A 55 8.33 33.30 -48.61
C ALA A 55 8.94 33.43 -47.20
N LYS A 56 9.01 34.65 -46.64
CA LYS A 56 9.52 34.91 -45.28
C LYS A 56 8.62 34.35 -44.16
N ASN A 57 7.31 34.23 -44.39
CA ASN A 57 6.39 33.68 -43.41
C ASN A 57 6.44 32.14 -43.35
N GLY A 58 6.81 31.48 -44.46
CA GLY A 58 7.02 30.03 -44.53
C GLY A 58 8.19 29.57 -43.66
N ASP A 59 9.33 30.26 -43.75
CA ASP A 59 10.54 29.93 -42.99
C ASP A 59 10.36 30.07 -41.47
N ALA A 60 9.67 31.13 -41.02
CA ALA A 60 9.40 31.33 -39.59
C ALA A 60 8.46 30.27 -38.99
N ALA A 61 7.46 29.82 -39.76
CA ALA A 61 6.54 28.76 -39.34
C ALA A 61 7.22 27.38 -39.31
N VAL A 62 8.10 27.09 -40.27
CA VAL A 62 8.94 25.88 -40.29
C VAL A 62 9.90 25.89 -39.10
N GLN A 63 10.61 27.00 -38.86
CA GLN A 63 11.50 27.14 -37.72
C GLN A 63 10.77 26.96 -36.38
N ARG A 64 9.56 27.53 -36.24
CA ARG A 64 8.74 27.37 -35.04
C ARG A 64 8.32 25.92 -34.81
N ARG A 65 7.88 25.21 -35.87
CA ARG A 65 7.54 23.78 -35.80
C ARG A 65 8.76 22.94 -35.39
N GLN A 66 9.93 23.23 -35.93
CA GLN A 66 11.16 22.52 -35.59
C GLN A 66 11.56 22.75 -34.13
N VAL A 67 11.45 23.99 -33.63
CA VAL A 67 11.69 24.31 -32.22
C VAL A 67 10.72 23.58 -31.29
N ILE A 68 9.42 23.53 -31.63
CA ILE A 68 8.43 22.77 -30.85
C ILE A 68 8.79 21.28 -30.81
N SER A 69 9.17 20.72 -31.96
CA SER A 69 9.57 19.31 -32.07
C SER A 69 10.82 19.01 -31.23
N ASP A 70 11.86 19.84 -31.30
CA ASP A 70 13.07 19.71 -30.47
C ASP A 70 12.74 19.73 -28.98
N LEU A 71 11.97 20.74 -28.55
CA LEU A 71 11.55 20.88 -27.15
C LEU A 71 10.76 19.67 -26.68
N PHE A 72 9.86 19.14 -27.53
CA PHE A 72 9.08 17.96 -27.20
C PHE A 72 9.98 16.72 -27.06
N GLN A 73 10.87 16.46 -28.02
CA GLN A 73 11.79 15.31 -27.96
C GLN A 73 12.73 15.37 -26.74
N ARG A 74 13.26 16.54 -26.42
CA ARG A 74 14.07 16.73 -25.21
C ARG A 74 13.24 16.55 -23.94
N GLY A 75 11.98 16.98 -23.95
CA GLY A 75 11.03 16.73 -22.87
C GLY A 75 10.79 15.24 -22.65
N LEU A 76 10.58 14.48 -23.73
CA LEU A 76 10.43 13.02 -23.70
C LEU A 76 11.68 12.35 -23.11
N ALA A 77 12.86 12.74 -23.57
CA ALA A 77 14.13 12.21 -23.08
C ALA A 77 14.36 12.51 -21.58
N ALA A 78 14.11 13.75 -21.15
CA ALA A 78 14.18 14.13 -19.74
C ALA A 78 13.19 13.33 -18.89
N HIS A 79 11.96 13.10 -19.40
CA HIS A 79 10.95 12.33 -18.72
C HIS A 79 11.36 10.86 -18.54
N GLN A 80 11.88 10.23 -19.59
CA GLN A 80 12.41 8.86 -19.56
C GLN A 80 13.61 8.73 -18.60
N ALA A 81 14.44 9.76 -18.51
CA ALA A 81 15.56 9.84 -17.58
C ALA A 81 15.14 10.14 -16.12
N GLY A 82 13.84 10.29 -15.82
CA GLY A 82 13.33 10.63 -14.49
C GLY A 82 13.56 12.09 -14.08
N GLN A 83 14.01 12.95 -14.99
CA GLN A 83 14.20 14.38 -14.77
C GLN A 83 12.86 15.12 -14.93
N ILE A 84 11.92 14.83 -14.02
CA ILE A 84 10.51 15.24 -14.16
C ILE A 84 10.34 16.76 -14.23
N ASP A 85 11.06 17.52 -13.42
CA ASP A 85 10.96 19.00 -13.43
C ASP A 85 11.46 19.60 -14.76
N ASP A 86 12.51 19.03 -15.36
CA ASP A 86 12.99 19.44 -16.67
C ASP A 86 12.00 19.09 -17.78
N ALA A 87 11.40 17.90 -17.73
CA ALA A 87 10.35 17.51 -18.65
C ALA A 87 9.17 18.49 -18.60
N ILE A 88 8.68 18.83 -17.40
CA ILE A 88 7.62 19.83 -17.19
C ILE A 88 8.01 21.17 -17.83
N ARG A 89 9.23 21.66 -17.59
CA ARG A 89 9.73 22.93 -18.16
C ARG A 89 9.79 22.89 -19.69
N LEU A 90 10.27 21.79 -20.27
CA LEU A 90 10.42 21.64 -21.72
C LEU A 90 9.06 21.55 -22.41
N TYR A 91 8.13 20.72 -21.93
CA TYR A 91 6.77 20.66 -22.45
C TYR A 91 6.05 22.00 -22.32
N SER A 92 6.16 22.66 -21.17
CA SER A 92 5.57 24.00 -20.97
C SER A 92 6.14 25.03 -21.96
N THR A 93 7.43 24.92 -22.30
CA THR A 93 8.06 25.80 -23.28
C THR A 93 7.55 25.51 -24.70
N ALA A 94 7.41 24.24 -25.08
CA ALA A 94 6.82 23.85 -26.35
C ALA A 94 5.38 24.38 -26.50
N LEU A 95 4.58 24.27 -25.44
CA LEU A 95 3.18 24.73 -25.42
C LEU A 95 3.04 26.26 -25.46
N ARG A 96 4.02 27.01 -24.95
CA ARG A 96 4.06 28.47 -25.14
C ARG A 96 4.33 28.88 -26.59
N GLN A 97 5.03 28.04 -27.37
CA GLN A 97 5.26 28.30 -28.80
C GLN A 97 4.04 27.94 -29.64
N ASN A 98 3.34 26.85 -29.30
CA ASN A 98 2.07 26.47 -29.89
C ASN A 98 1.23 25.65 -28.88
N PRO A 99 0.09 26.17 -28.40
CA PRO A 99 -0.77 25.44 -27.48
C PRO A 99 -1.62 24.35 -28.17
N ASN A 100 -1.69 24.29 -29.50
CA ASN A 100 -2.51 23.31 -30.23
C ASN A 100 -1.78 21.97 -30.43
N GLN A 101 -1.18 21.44 -29.37
CA GLN A 101 -0.35 20.24 -29.38
C GLN A 101 -0.88 19.21 -28.35
N PRO A 102 -1.87 18.36 -28.72
CA PRO A 102 -2.50 17.43 -27.77
C PRO A 102 -1.50 16.46 -27.10
N ASP A 103 -0.53 15.94 -27.87
CA ASP A 103 0.45 14.99 -27.34
C ASP A 103 1.40 15.64 -26.31
N VAL A 104 1.70 16.93 -26.48
CA VAL A 104 2.54 17.68 -25.53
C VAL A 104 1.76 17.98 -24.25
N TRP A 105 0.48 18.35 -24.36
CA TRP A 105 -0.40 18.51 -23.19
C TRP A 105 -0.54 17.21 -22.40
N ASN A 106 -0.74 16.08 -23.08
CA ASN A 106 -0.83 14.77 -22.43
C ASN A 106 0.45 14.43 -21.65
N ASN A 107 1.62 14.57 -22.29
CA ASN A 107 2.89 14.28 -21.65
C ASN A 107 3.23 15.25 -20.50
N LEU A 108 2.81 16.52 -20.59
CA LEU A 108 2.85 17.45 -19.46
C LEU A 108 1.96 16.97 -18.31
N GLY A 109 0.74 16.50 -18.61
CA GLY A 109 -0.15 15.89 -17.62
C GLY A 109 0.49 14.71 -16.89
N VAL A 110 1.12 13.78 -17.63
CA VAL A 110 1.82 12.63 -17.05
C VAL A 110 2.97 13.06 -16.14
N ALA A 111 3.80 14.01 -16.58
CA ALA A 111 4.91 14.51 -15.78
C ALA A 111 4.40 15.23 -14.50
N LEU A 112 3.36 16.06 -14.60
CA LEU A 112 2.74 16.73 -13.46
C LEU A 112 2.13 15.74 -12.46
N ARG A 113 1.47 14.68 -12.95
CA ARG A 113 0.91 13.59 -12.14
C ARG A 113 2.01 12.87 -11.36
N ARG A 114 3.12 12.51 -12.01
CA ARG A 114 4.30 11.92 -11.35
C ARG A 114 4.90 12.82 -10.28
N SER A 115 4.85 14.14 -10.46
CA SER A 115 5.22 15.13 -9.44
C SER A 115 4.13 15.41 -8.39
N LYS A 116 3.04 14.65 -8.35
CA LYS A 116 1.86 14.84 -7.47
C LYS A 116 1.19 16.22 -7.60
N LYS A 117 1.38 16.92 -8.73
CA LYS A 117 0.73 18.19 -9.07
C LYS A 117 -0.60 17.91 -9.78
N PHE A 118 -1.49 17.18 -9.11
CA PHE A 118 -2.64 16.54 -9.73
C PHE A 118 -3.62 17.51 -10.40
N GLU A 119 -3.97 18.62 -9.76
CA GLU A 119 -4.90 19.60 -10.36
C GLU A 119 -4.35 20.21 -11.66
N ALA A 120 -3.04 20.50 -11.70
CA ALA A 120 -2.40 20.98 -12.92
C ALA A 120 -2.36 19.89 -14.01
N ALA A 121 -2.16 18.62 -13.61
CA ALA A 121 -2.22 17.49 -14.53
C ALA A 121 -3.61 17.35 -15.16
N LEU A 122 -4.69 17.49 -14.38
CA LEU A 122 -6.07 17.45 -14.89
C LEU A 122 -6.34 18.54 -15.92
N ILE A 123 -5.85 19.76 -15.69
CA ILE A 123 -5.98 20.86 -16.65
C ILE A 123 -5.28 20.49 -17.96
N ALA A 124 -4.06 19.94 -17.90
CA ALA A 124 -3.31 19.52 -19.07
C ALA A 124 -4.03 18.39 -19.84
N TYR A 125 -4.54 17.37 -19.13
CA TYR A 125 -5.29 16.29 -19.76
C TYR A 125 -6.59 16.77 -20.43
N ARG A 126 -7.35 17.66 -19.77
CA ARG A 126 -8.55 18.27 -20.37
C ARG A 126 -8.21 19.02 -21.66
N ARG A 127 -7.13 19.81 -21.67
CA ARG A 127 -6.64 20.48 -22.89
C ARG A 127 -6.25 19.50 -24.00
N ALA A 128 -5.62 18.38 -23.66
CA ALA A 128 -5.29 17.34 -24.64
C ALA A 128 -6.57 16.72 -25.23
N ALA A 129 -7.55 16.40 -24.37
CA ALA A 129 -8.82 15.79 -24.77
C ALA A 129 -9.68 16.75 -25.60
N ASP A 130 -9.70 18.05 -25.28
CA ASP A 130 -10.40 19.08 -26.07
C ASP A 130 -9.86 19.17 -27.51
N LEU A 131 -8.53 19.06 -27.67
CA LEU A 131 -7.85 19.11 -28.97
C LEU A 131 -7.99 17.80 -29.77
N ARG A 132 -8.19 16.67 -29.11
CA ARG A 132 -8.32 15.34 -29.74
C ARG A 132 -9.31 14.46 -28.98
N PRO A 133 -10.62 14.74 -29.05
CA PRO A 133 -11.62 14.07 -28.20
C PRO A 133 -11.81 12.58 -28.50
N GLY A 134 -11.45 12.13 -29.71
CA GLY A 134 -11.52 10.73 -30.14
C GLY A 134 -10.36 9.85 -29.73
N ASN A 135 -9.42 10.32 -28.89
CA ASN A 135 -8.29 9.52 -28.42
C ASN A 135 -8.58 8.95 -27.01
N ALA A 136 -8.83 7.64 -26.93
CA ALA A 136 -9.16 6.93 -25.69
C ALA A 136 -8.06 7.06 -24.61
N GLY A 137 -6.79 7.03 -25.01
CA GLY A 137 -5.64 7.11 -24.10
C GLY A 137 -5.61 8.39 -23.27
N LEU A 138 -6.04 9.53 -23.84
CA LEU A 138 -6.11 10.81 -23.13
C LEU A 138 -7.12 10.75 -21.97
N TRP A 139 -8.29 10.15 -22.22
CA TRP A 139 -9.33 9.95 -21.21
C TRP A 139 -8.91 8.96 -20.14
N SER A 140 -8.22 7.86 -20.52
CA SER A 140 -7.67 6.91 -19.56
C SER A 140 -6.62 7.55 -18.64
N ASN A 141 -5.73 8.40 -19.16
CA ASN A 141 -4.74 9.12 -18.36
C ASN A 141 -5.38 10.13 -17.40
N MET A 142 -6.43 10.82 -17.85
CA MET A 142 -7.24 11.68 -16.99
C MET A 142 -7.92 10.87 -15.86
N GLY A 143 -8.49 9.71 -16.18
CA GLY A 143 -9.09 8.79 -15.22
C GLY A 143 -8.09 8.32 -14.15
N ASN A 144 -6.87 7.93 -14.55
CA ASN A 144 -5.80 7.56 -13.61
C ASN A 144 -5.46 8.70 -12.64
N CYS A 145 -5.37 9.94 -13.14
CA CYS A 145 -5.13 11.11 -12.29
C CYS A 145 -6.27 11.35 -11.29
N LEU A 146 -7.53 11.23 -11.74
CA LEU A 146 -8.71 11.38 -10.87
C LEU A 146 -8.78 10.27 -9.81
N ARG A 147 -8.40 9.04 -10.16
CA ARG A 147 -8.32 7.90 -9.23
C ARG A 147 -7.29 8.16 -8.13
N GLU A 148 -6.11 8.67 -8.46
CA GLU A 148 -5.08 9.03 -7.46
C GLU A 148 -5.48 10.18 -6.55
N MET A 149 -6.35 11.08 -7.02
CA MET A 149 -6.99 12.11 -6.20
C MET A 149 -8.17 11.60 -5.39
N MET A 150 -8.50 10.31 -5.50
CA MET A 150 -9.68 9.68 -4.88
C MET A 150 -11.02 10.30 -5.32
N ARG A 151 -11.05 10.93 -6.51
CA ARG A 151 -12.26 11.47 -7.19
C ARG A 151 -12.89 10.38 -8.07
N PHE A 152 -13.33 9.30 -7.43
CA PHE A 152 -13.68 8.05 -8.11
C PHE A 152 -14.82 8.17 -9.11
N ASP A 153 -15.87 8.93 -8.80
CA ASP A 153 -17.01 9.09 -9.73
C ASP A 153 -16.58 9.77 -11.03
N GLU A 154 -15.74 10.81 -10.94
CA GLU A 154 -15.17 11.47 -12.12
C GLU A 154 -14.19 10.55 -12.87
N ALA A 155 -13.40 9.75 -12.14
CA ALA A 155 -12.51 8.76 -12.75
C ALA A 155 -13.29 7.72 -13.56
N LEU A 156 -14.44 7.25 -13.06
CA LEU A 156 -15.33 6.34 -13.80
C LEU A 156 -15.88 6.99 -15.06
N VAL A 157 -16.28 8.27 -15.01
CA VAL A 157 -16.74 8.99 -16.22
C VAL A 157 -15.63 9.04 -17.27
N ALA A 158 -14.41 9.40 -16.89
CA ALA A 158 -13.28 9.46 -17.80
C ALA A 158 -12.91 8.08 -18.38
N HIS A 159 -12.85 7.04 -17.55
CA HIS A 159 -12.53 5.69 -18.01
C HIS A 159 -13.64 5.08 -18.88
N LYS A 160 -14.91 5.31 -18.57
CA LYS A 160 -16.02 4.91 -19.45
C LYS A 160 -15.92 5.60 -20.80
N LYS A 161 -15.52 6.87 -20.84
CA LYS A 161 -15.27 7.56 -22.10
C LYS A 161 -14.13 6.94 -22.91
N ALA A 162 -13.05 6.52 -22.24
CA ALA A 162 -11.96 5.78 -22.90
C ALA A 162 -12.47 4.46 -23.52
N LEU A 163 -13.28 3.70 -22.77
CA LEU A 163 -13.86 2.45 -23.26
C LEU A 163 -14.88 2.63 -24.39
N GLU A 164 -15.67 3.70 -24.39
CA GLU A 164 -16.57 4.04 -25.50
C GLU A 164 -15.81 4.31 -26.80
N LEU A 165 -14.57 4.82 -26.71
CA LEU A 165 -13.74 5.17 -27.85
C LEU A 165 -12.91 3.97 -28.35
N ASP A 166 -12.40 3.15 -27.43
CA ASP A 166 -11.64 1.93 -27.72
C ASP A 166 -11.69 0.97 -26.53
N ASP A 167 -12.40 -0.14 -26.67
CA ASP A 167 -12.48 -1.21 -25.66
C ASP A 167 -11.53 -2.39 -25.95
N SER A 168 -10.77 -2.33 -27.05
CA SER A 168 -9.82 -3.38 -27.43
C SER A 168 -8.51 -3.33 -26.64
N VAL A 169 -8.23 -2.21 -25.98
CA VAL A 169 -7.03 -1.99 -25.17
C VAL A 169 -7.24 -2.49 -23.74
N LYS A 170 -6.59 -3.60 -23.38
CA LYS A 170 -6.69 -4.23 -22.04
C LYS A 170 -6.52 -3.27 -20.86
N SER A 171 -5.63 -2.28 -20.98
CA SER A 171 -5.35 -1.33 -19.89
C SER A 171 -6.52 -0.37 -19.63
N HIS A 172 -7.35 -0.04 -20.62
CA HIS A 172 -8.54 0.80 -20.42
C HIS A 172 -9.58 0.07 -19.57
N THR A 173 -9.82 -1.21 -19.87
CA THR A 173 -10.73 -2.07 -19.09
C THR A 173 -10.18 -2.31 -17.69
N PHE A 174 -8.89 -2.67 -17.57
CA PHE A 174 -8.23 -2.88 -16.28
C PHE A 174 -8.27 -1.64 -15.38
N ASN A 175 -7.95 -0.45 -15.90
CA ASN A 175 -7.99 0.78 -15.12
C ASN A 175 -9.40 1.11 -14.59
N THR A 176 -10.45 0.74 -15.34
CA THR A 176 -11.83 0.86 -14.85
C THR A 176 -12.09 -0.06 -13.66
N GLY A 177 -11.63 -1.31 -13.73
CA GLY A 177 -11.68 -2.27 -12.61
C GLY A 177 -10.94 -1.76 -11.37
N LEU A 178 -9.79 -1.10 -11.54
CA LEU A 178 -9.06 -0.47 -10.44
C LEU A 178 -9.88 0.61 -9.72
N VAL A 179 -10.68 1.40 -10.44
CA VAL A 179 -11.55 2.41 -9.81
C VAL A 179 -12.64 1.74 -8.97
N TYR A 180 -13.31 0.71 -9.50
CA TYR A 180 -14.31 -0.05 -8.75
C TYR A 180 -13.70 -0.72 -7.50
N ARG A 181 -12.51 -1.32 -7.63
CA ARG A 181 -11.74 -1.86 -6.50
C ARG A 181 -11.49 -0.78 -5.44
N ASP A 182 -11.03 0.41 -5.85
CA ASP A 182 -10.71 1.50 -4.92
C ASP A 182 -11.95 2.11 -4.23
N MET A 183 -13.14 1.92 -4.84
CA MET A 183 -14.47 2.21 -4.27
C MET A 183 -15.03 1.08 -3.39
N ASN A 184 -14.26 0.01 -3.15
CA ASN A 184 -14.69 -1.22 -2.47
C ASN A 184 -15.84 -1.98 -3.16
N ARG A 185 -16.01 -1.80 -4.47
CA ARG A 185 -17.00 -2.46 -5.33
C ARG A 185 -16.32 -3.61 -6.07
N PHE A 186 -16.01 -4.68 -5.34
CA PHE A 186 -15.14 -5.74 -5.82
C PHE A 186 -15.82 -6.67 -6.84
N GLU A 187 -17.12 -6.89 -6.73
CA GLU A 187 -17.89 -7.66 -7.70
C GLU A 187 -17.83 -7.00 -9.08
N GLU A 188 -18.07 -5.70 -9.18
CA GLU A 188 -17.91 -4.98 -10.44
C GLU A 188 -16.44 -4.97 -10.90
N ALA A 189 -15.48 -4.82 -9.98
CA ALA A 189 -14.06 -4.87 -10.34
C ALA A 189 -13.68 -6.21 -11.01
N LEU A 190 -14.19 -7.34 -10.50
CA LEU A 190 -13.97 -8.67 -11.07
C LEU A 190 -14.44 -8.75 -12.53
N GLU A 191 -15.62 -8.20 -12.86
CA GLU A 191 -16.12 -8.17 -14.25
C GLU A 191 -15.14 -7.46 -15.21
N TYR A 192 -14.55 -6.35 -14.78
CA TYR A 192 -13.58 -5.62 -15.59
C TYR A 192 -12.22 -6.34 -15.67
N PHE A 193 -11.76 -6.97 -14.58
CA PHE A 193 -10.55 -7.77 -14.64
C PHE A 193 -10.71 -8.99 -15.56
N ASP A 194 -11.86 -9.65 -15.53
CA ASP A 194 -12.18 -10.76 -16.45
C ASP A 194 -12.19 -10.31 -17.91
N ARG A 195 -12.78 -9.14 -18.21
CA ARG A 195 -12.73 -8.55 -19.56
C ARG A 195 -11.31 -8.20 -19.99
N ALA A 196 -10.47 -7.68 -19.09
CA ALA A 196 -9.07 -7.38 -19.41
C ALA A 196 -8.28 -8.68 -19.70
N LEU A 197 -8.54 -9.75 -18.94
CA LEU A 197 -7.94 -11.08 -19.13
C LEU A 197 -8.49 -11.81 -20.37
N ALA A 198 -9.70 -11.50 -20.82
CA ALA A 198 -10.22 -12.00 -22.10
C ALA A 198 -9.48 -11.42 -23.31
N ILE A 199 -8.95 -10.19 -23.18
CA ILE A 199 -8.10 -9.55 -24.21
C ILE A 199 -6.66 -10.09 -24.13
N ASP A 200 -6.12 -10.22 -22.92
CA ASP A 200 -4.78 -10.74 -22.66
C ASP A 200 -4.77 -11.66 -21.42
N PRO A 201 -4.83 -13.00 -21.63
CA PRO A 201 -4.83 -13.97 -20.54
C PRO A 201 -3.58 -13.93 -19.64
N ASP A 202 -2.46 -13.43 -20.16
CA ASP A 202 -1.18 -13.34 -19.46
C ASP A 202 -0.98 -12.00 -18.73
N TYR A 203 -2.02 -11.15 -18.67
CA TYR A 203 -1.92 -9.85 -18.02
C TYR A 203 -1.76 -9.99 -16.49
N VAL A 204 -0.50 -9.95 -16.04
CA VAL A 204 -0.09 -10.22 -14.66
C VAL A 204 -0.80 -9.32 -13.65
N ASP A 205 -0.89 -8.01 -13.93
CA ASP A 205 -1.53 -7.05 -13.01
C ASP A 205 -3.03 -7.33 -12.84
N ALA A 206 -3.73 -7.68 -13.93
CA ALA A 206 -5.16 -8.01 -13.87
C ALA A 206 -5.40 -9.32 -13.10
N ASN A 207 -4.57 -10.35 -13.30
CA ASN A 207 -4.63 -11.58 -12.52
C ASN A 207 -4.37 -11.35 -11.03
N TRP A 208 -3.38 -10.50 -10.72
CA TRP A 208 -3.06 -10.11 -9.35
C TRP A 208 -4.23 -9.40 -8.68
N ASP A 209 -4.75 -8.33 -9.28
CA ASP A 209 -5.86 -7.57 -8.71
C ASP A 209 -7.17 -8.35 -8.64
N LYS A 210 -7.44 -9.25 -9.61
CA LYS A 210 -8.53 -10.21 -9.54
C LYS A 210 -8.41 -11.11 -8.31
N SER A 211 -7.21 -11.61 -8.01
CA SER A 211 -6.97 -12.44 -6.83
C SER A 211 -7.26 -11.68 -5.53
N LEU A 212 -6.82 -10.42 -5.44
CA LEU A 212 -7.09 -9.59 -4.26
C LEU A 212 -8.57 -9.28 -4.09
N ALA A 213 -9.30 -9.09 -5.20
CA ALA A 213 -10.74 -8.91 -5.19
C ALA A 213 -11.48 -10.17 -4.69
N HIS A 214 -11.10 -11.36 -5.16
CA HIS A 214 -11.62 -12.61 -4.62
C HIS A 214 -11.38 -12.75 -3.11
N LEU A 215 -10.16 -12.41 -2.64
CA LEU A 215 -9.84 -12.43 -1.21
C LEU A 215 -10.66 -11.42 -0.39
N ALA A 216 -10.87 -10.22 -0.93
CA ALA A 216 -11.67 -9.18 -0.28
C ALA A 216 -13.16 -9.58 -0.13
N LEU A 217 -13.65 -10.40 -1.07
CA LEU A 217 -15.00 -10.98 -1.04
C LEU A 217 -15.09 -12.28 -0.23
N GLY A 218 -13.98 -12.83 0.24
CA GLY A 218 -13.94 -14.10 0.99
C GLY A 218 -14.01 -15.35 0.11
N ASN A 219 -13.82 -15.20 -1.21
CA ASN A 219 -13.68 -16.28 -2.18
C ASN A 219 -12.25 -16.83 -2.13
N TYR A 220 -11.92 -17.49 -1.02
CA TYR A 220 -10.53 -17.83 -0.69
C TYR A 220 -9.89 -18.84 -1.63
N ALA A 221 -10.63 -19.80 -2.19
CA ALA A 221 -10.05 -20.80 -3.08
C ALA A 221 -9.48 -20.15 -4.36
N GLU A 222 -10.29 -19.36 -5.05
CA GLU A 222 -9.91 -18.58 -6.22
C GLU A 222 -8.87 -17.52 -5.86
N GLY A 223 -9.09 -16.83 -4.73
CA GLY A 223 -8.18 -15.82 -4.22
C GLY A 223 -6.78 -16.35 -4.00
N TRP A 224 -6.60 -17.47 -3.30
CA TRP A 224 -5.28 -18.06 -3.05
C TRP A 224 -4.60 -18.59 -4.31
N ALA A 225 -5.37 -19.20 -5.21
CA ALA A 225 -4.83 -19.65 -6.49
C ALA A 225 -4.28 -18.47 -7.31
N GLY A 226 -5.05 -17.39 -7.41
CA GLY A 226 -4.60 -16.17 -8.09
C GLY A 226 -3.47 -15.45 -7.35
N TYR A 227 -3.43 -15.52 -6.01
CA TYR A 227 -2.42 -14.85 -5.18
C TYR A 227 -1.00 -15.35 -5.44
N GLU A 228 -0.83 -16.55 -6.03
CA GLU A 228 0.47 -17.02 -6.51
C GLU A 228 1.06 -16.16 -7.64
N THR A 229 0.23 -15.36 -8.32
CA THR A 229 0.68 -14.38 -9.35
C THR A 229 1.70 -13.39 -8.79
N ARG A 230 1.70 -13.12 -7.48
CA ARG A 230 2.70 -12.26 -6.83
C ARG A 230 4.15 -12.65 -7.11
N ARG A 231 4.40 -13.94 -7.39
CA ARG A 231 5.73 -14.45 -7.72
C ARG A 231 6.27 -13.91 -9.04
N LYS A 232 5.39 -13.39 -9.92
CA LYS A 232 5.74 -12.76 -11.19
C LYS A 232 5.92 -11.24 -11.07
N LEU A 233 5.55 -10.65 -9.92
CA LEU A 233 5.72 -9.22 -9.67
C LEU A 233 7.18 -8.93 -9.32
N ALA A 234 7.67 -7.75 -9.73
CA ALA A 234 9.04 -7.32 -9.44
C ALA A 234 9.27 -6.99 -7.96
N ASP A 235 8.20 -6.78 -7.19
CA ASP A 235 8.26 -6.33 -5.80
C ASP A 235 8.55 -7.48 -4.83
N ASN A 236 9.54 -7.29 -3.95
CA ASN A 236 9.92 -8.23 -2.89
C ASN A 236 10.17 -9.68 -3.36
N PRO A 237 11.13 -9.91 -4.27
CA PRO A 237 11.38 -11.24 -4.81
C PRO A 237 11.68 -12.25 -3.69
N ILE A 238 11.11 -13.44 -3.83
CA ILE A 238 11.41 -14.59 -2.97
C ILE A 238 12.83 -15.04 -3.26
N ARG A 239 13.59 -15.42 -2.23
CA ARG A 239 14.91 -16.03 -2.39
C ARG A 239 14.83 -17.23 -3.35
N PRO A 240 15.53 -17.19 -4.50
CA PRO A 240 15.57 -18.32 -5.41
C PRO A 240 16.23 -19.53 -4.74
N LEU A 241 15.63 -20.71 -4.91
CA LEU A 241 16.16 -22.00 -4.47
C LEU A 241 15.95 -23.00 -5.62
N GLU A 242 16.68 -22.82 -6.72
CA GLU A 242 16.39 -23.45 -8.02
C GLU A 242 16.42 -24.98 -8.01
N THR A 243 17.24 -25.58 -7.15
CA THR A 243 17.46 -27.03 -7.12
C THR A 243 16.78 -27.73 -5.94
N ALA A 244 16.19 -26.97 -5.02
CA ALA A 244 15.54 -27.55 -3.85
C ALA A 244 14.07 -27.87 -4.18
N PRO A 245 13.53 -29.00 -3.70
CA PRO A 245 12.15 -29.35 -3.98
C PRO A 245 11.20 -28.42 -3.22
N GLU A 246 10.19 -27.89 -3.93
CA GLU A 246 9.12 -27.10 -3.34
C GLU A 246 7.95 -28.02 -2.95
N TRP A 247 7.41 -27.82 -1.74
CA TRP A 247 6.28 -28.60 -1.24
C TRP A 247 4.98 -28.14 -1.90
N ASP A 248 4.31 -29.08 -2.57
CA ASP A 248 3.06 -28.86 -3.30
C ASP A 248 1.80 -29.08 -2.44
N GLY A 249 1.97 -29.36 -1.15
CA GLY A 249 0.89 -29.72 -0.23
C GLY A 249 0.51 -31.21 -0.23
N LYS A 250 1.05 -32.01 -1.17
CA LYS A 250 0.72 -33.44 -1.35
C LYS A 250 1.82 -34.37 -0.88
N ALA A 251 3.09 -33.99 -1.08
CA ALA A 251 4.21 -34.83 -0.65
C ALA A 251 4.20 -35.06 0.87
N ASP A 252 4.55 -36.28 1.29
CA ASP A 252 4.61 -36.66 2.70
C ASP A 252 5.77 -35.96 3.41
N LEU A 253 5.48 -35.29 4.52
CA LEU A 253 6.44 -34.55 5.32
C LEU A 253 6.93 -35.34 6.55
N ARG A 254 6.45 -36.57 6.78
CA ARG A 254 6.93 -37.39 7.91
C ARG A 254 8.45 -37.60 7.82
N GLY A 255 9.14 -37.29 8.91
CA GLY A 255 10.60 -37.36 8.98
C GLY A 255 11.34 -36.24 8.23
N LYS A 256 10.63 -35.31 7.57
CA LYS A 256 11.21 -34.24 6.76
C LYS A 256 11.37 -32.94 7.53
N ARG A 257 12.43 -32.21 7.18
CA ARG A 257 12.71 -30.83 7.58
C ARG A 257 12.19 -29.88 6.50
N ILE A 258 11.20 -29.06 6.83
CA ILE A 258 10.59 -28.11 5.89
C ILE A 258 11.05 -26.68 6.16
N LEU A 259 11.48 -25.97 5.12
CA LEU A 259 11.80 -24.55 5.15
C LEU A 259 10.59 -23.70 4.71
N LEU A 260 10.09 -22.86 5.59
CA LEU A 260 9.11 -21.82 5.30
C LEU A 260 9.84 -20.50 4.99
N ARG A 261 9.79 -20.05 3.73
CA ARG A 261 10.56 -18.89 3.26
C ARG A 261 9.88 -17.57 3.60
N ALA A 262 10.70 -16.55 3.93
CA ALA A 262 10.23 -15.21 4.25
C ALA A 262 9.83 -14.41 3.00
N GLU A 263 8.62 -13.86 3.00
CA GLU A 263 8.09 -13.02 1.93
C GLU A 263 7.47 -11.72 2.49
N GLN A 264 7.38 -10.68 1.65
CA GLN A 264 6.67 -9.42 1.93
C GLN A 264 7.10 -8.70 3.24
N GLY A 265 6.14 -8.07 3.91
CA GLY A 265 6.32 -7.19 5.06
C GLY A 265 6.09 -7.89 6.41
N PHE A 266 6.17 -7.10 7.48
CA PHE A 266 6.02 -7.61 8.84
C PHE A 266 4.60 -8.12 9.13
N GLY A 267 3.57 -7.38 8.71
CA GLY A 267 2.17 -7.76 8.93
C GLY A 267 1.82 -9.08 8.23
N ASP A 268 2.32 -9.28 7.01
CA ASP A 268 2.10 -10.50 6.21
C ASP A 268 2.68 -11.72 6.91
N MET A 269 3.94 -11.63 7.35
CA MET A 269 4.60 -12.71 8.08
C MET A 269 3.88 -13.03 9.38
N ILE A 270 3.43 -12.02 10.14
CA ILE A 270 2.67 -12.22 11.37
C ILE A 270 1.34 -12.93 11.05
N GLN A 271 0.57 -12.42 10.09
CA GLN A 271 -0.73 -12.99 9.74
C GLN A 271 -0.61 -14.46 9.29
N PHE A 272 0.35 -14.79 8.43
CA PHE A 272 0.48 -16.13 7.84
C PHE A 272 1.23 -17.12 8.74
N ALA A 273 1.93 -16.65 9.78
CA ALA A 273 2.52 -17.53 10.80
C ALA A 273 1.46 -18.42 11.48
N ARG A 274 0.17 -18.06 11.42
CA ARG A 274 -0.96 -18.90 11.87
C ARG A 274 -1.01 -20.29 11.25
N PHE A 275 -0.45 -20.47 10.05
CA PHE A 275 -0.48 -21.74 9.34
C PHE A 275 0.68 -22.66 9.75
N VAL A 276 1.68 -22.15 10.45
CA VAL A 276 2.86 -22.91 10.88
C VAL A 276 2.51 -24.11 11.78
N PRO A 277 1.61 -23.98 12.79
CA PRO A 277 1.22 -25.14 13.60
C PRO A 277 0.64 -26.29 12.78
N LEU A 278 -0.07 -26.00 11.69
CA LEU A 278 -0.64 -27.04 10.80
C LEU A 278 0.43 -27.76 9.98
N VAL A 279 1.49 -27.04 9.57
CA VAL A 279 2.65 -27.65 8.91
C VAL A 279 3.43 -28.51 9.90
N ALA A 280 3.61 -28.04 11.14
CA ALA A 280 4.32 -28.76 12.19
C ALA A 280 3.65 -30.09 12.59
N GLN A 281 2.34 -30.23 12.39
CA GLN A 281 1.64 -31.52 12.56
C GLN A 281 1.99 -32.55 11.48
N LYS A 282 2.57 -32.13 10.35
CA LYS A 282 2.89 -32.98 9.19
C LYS A 282 4.39 -33.23 9.06
N ALA A 283 5.22 -32.26 9.44
CA ALA A 283 6.68 -32.30 9.30
C ALA A 283 7.39 -32.71 10.59
N ALA A 284 8.57 -33.31 10.48
CA ALA A 284 9.40 -33.61 11.65
C ALA A 284 10.04 -32.34 12.24
N HIS A 285 10.34 -31.35 11.41
CA HIS A 285 10.95 -30.10 11.85
C HIS A 285 10.59 -28.94 10.93
N VAL A 286 10.13 -27.83 11.51
CA VAL A 286 9.84 -26.59 10.76
C VAL A 286 10.97 -25.58 10.97
N ILE A 287 11.55 -25.13 9.85
CA ILE A 287 12.51 -24.03 9.79
C ILE A 287 11.77 -22.82 9.22
N LEU A 288 11.69 -21.73 9.98
CA LEU A 288 11.03 -20.49 9.56
C LEU A 288 12.06 -19.40 9.30
N GLU A 289 12.16 -18.93 8.07
CA GLU A 289 12.94 -17.74 7.72
C GLU A 289 12.11 -16.48 8.00
N CYS A 290 12.69 -15.45 8.61
CA CYS A 290 12.03 -14.15 8.80
C CYS A 290 13.03 -13.00 8.97
N ARG A 291 12.56 -11.75 8.89
CA ARG A 291 13.40 -10.57 9.20
C ARG A 291 13.77 -10.56 10.70
N LYS A 292 14.96 -10.04 11.04
CA LYS A 292 15.49 -10.07 12.41
C LYS A 292 14.55 -9.53 13.48
N GLU A 293 13.76 -8.50 13.14
CA GLU A 293 12.84 -7.82 14.04
C GLU A 293 11.68 -8.73 14.50
N LEU A 294 11.34 -9.75 13.68
CA LEU A 294 10.28 -10.72 13.96
C LEU A 294 10.79 -11.95 14.72
N ILE A 295 12.11 -12.21 14.74
CA ILE A 295 12.67 -13.43 15.35
C ILE A 295 12.16 -13.68 16.77
N PRO A 296 12.10 -12.67 17.67
CA PRO A 296 11.65 -12.90 19.04
C PRO A 296 10.24 -13.49 19.12
N ILE A 297 9.30 -12.97 18.32
CA ILE A 297 7.90 -13.45 18.34
C ILE A 297 7.71 -14.72 17.51
N MET A 298 8.45 -14.89 16.40
CA MET A 298 8.34 -16.08 15.56
C MET A 298 8.78 -17.36 16.28
N LYS A 299 9.72 -17.24 17.24
CA LYS A 299 10.10 -18.36 18.12
C LYS A 299 8.99 -18.82 19.07
N THR A 300 7.94 -18.03 19.25
CA THR A 300 6.82 -18.36 20.14
C THR A 300 5.67 -19.07 19.44
N VAL A 301 5.69 -19.11 18.10
CA VAL A 301 4.67 -19.78 17.31
C VAL A 301 4.80 -21.29 17.50
N SER A 302 3.70 -21.94 17.91
CA SER A 302 3.69 -23.38 18.16
C SER A 302 4.15 -24.17 16.93
N GLY A 303 5.02 -25.16 17.15
CA GLY A 303 5.57 -26.02 16.10
C GLY A 303 6.75 -25.45 15.33
N VAL A 304 7.16 -24.19 15.55
CA VAL A 304 8.43 -23.67 15.01
C VAL A 304 9.60 -24.36 15.71
N GLY A 305 10.45 -25.04 14.94
CA GLY A 305 11.65 -25.71 15.46
C GLY A 305 12.91 -24.85 15.36
N THR A 306 13.11 -24.14 14.25
CA THR A 306 14.26 -23.23 14.06
C THR A 306 13.82 -21.96 13.37
N VAL A 307 14.33 -20.80 13.81
CA VAL A 307 14.10 -19.51 13.15
C VAL A 307 15.42 -19.00 12.58
N VAL A 308 15.41 -18.57 11.33
CA VAL A 308 16.59 -18.07 10.59
C VAL A 308 16.35 -16.64 10.11
N GLU A 309 17.35 -15.78 10.25
CA GLU A 309 17.29 -14.41 9.72
C GLU A 309 17.35 -14.45 8.17
N LYS A 310 16.41 -13.75 7.52
CA LYS A 310 16.33 -13.63 6.07
C LYS A 310 17.67 -13.14 5.49
N GLY A 311 18.17 -13.87 4.50
CA GLY A 311 19.44 -13.56 3.82
C GLY A 311 20.69 -14.16 4.48
N ARG A 312 20.55 -14.86 5.62
CA ARG A 312 21.63 -15.67 6.20
C ARG A 312 21.73 -17.05 5.54
N PRO A 313 22.85 -17.78 5.73
CA PRO A 313 22.94 -19.18 5.34
C PRO A 313 21.80 -20.00 5.95
N LEU A 314 21.20 -20.87 5.13
CA LEU A 314 20.11 -21.73 5.56
C LEU A 314 20.70 -22.99 6.22
N PRO A 315 20.11 -23.50 7.30
CA PRO A 315 20.40 -24.85 7.78
C PRO A 315 19.95 -25.86 6.72
N GLU A 316 20.37 -27.12 6.85
CA GLU A 316 19.88 -28.20 5.99
C GLU A 316 18.35 -28.34 6.07
N PHE A 317 17.71 -28.62 4.95
CA PHE A 317 16.28 -28.87 4.83
C PHE A 317 16.03 -29.84 3.66
N ASP A 318 14.93 -30.59 3.72
CA ASP A 318 14.55 -31.53 2.67
C ASP A 318 13.70 -30.89 1.58
N VAL A 319 12.81 -29.98 1.97
CA VAL A 319 11.79 -29.37 1.11
C VAL A 319 11.48 -27.95 1.60
N HIS A 320 10.96 -27.08 0.73
CA HIS A 320 10.60 -25.71 1.11
C HIS A 320 9.25 -25.24 0.57
N VAL A 321 8.70 -24.16 1.09
CA VAL A 321 7.53 -23.46 0.52
C VAL A 321 7.54 -21.99 0.98
N PRO A 322 7.12 -21.01 0.15
CA PRO A 322 6.87 -19.66 0.65
C PRO A 322 5.78 -19.66 1.71
N LEU A 323 5.98 -18.94 2.83
CA LEU A 323 5.00 -18.88 3.91
C LEU A 323 3.61 -18.45 3.40
N LEU A 324 3.57 -17.51 2.46
CA LEU A 324 2.34 -16.95 1.91
C LEU A 324 1.63 -17.87 0.90
N SER A 325 2.27 -18.96 0.48
CA SER A 325 1.66 -19.99 -0.37
C SER A 325 0.97 -21.09 0.44
N LEU A 326 1.18 -21.15 1.76
CA LEU A 326 0.57 -22.17 2.64
C LEU A 326 -0.95 -22.31 2.48
N PRO A 327 -1.76 -21.23 2.49
CA PRO A 327 -3.20 -21.41 2.35
C PRO A 327 -3.61 -21.97 0.99
N HIS A 328 -2.86 -21.68 -0.08
CA HIS A 328 -3.10 -22.27 -1.40
C HIS A 328 -2.77 -23.77 -1.40
N VAL A 329 -1.54 -24.15 -1.05
CA VAL A 329 -1.08 -25.54 -1.15
C VAL A 329 -1.80 -26.46 -0.17
N MET A 330 -2.33 -25.92 0.93
CA MET A 330 -3.12 -26.67 1.91
C MET A 330 -4.63 -26.62 1.66
N GLY A 331 -5.09 -25.90 0.62
CA GLY A 331 -6.51 -25.80 0.27
C GLY A 331 -7.37 -25.13 1.35
N ILE A 332 -6.86 -24.08 2.01
CA ILE A 332 -7.56 -23.38 3.09
C ILE A 332 -8.68 -22.50 2.52
N GLY A 333 -9.93 -22.95 2.67
CA GLY A 333 -11.13 -22.17 2.38
C GLY A 333 -11.64 -21.38 3.58
N SER A 334 -12.84 -20.79 3.43
CA SER A 334 -13.45 -19.94 4.47
C SER A 334 -13.75 -20.70 5.77
N LYS A 335 -14.20 -21.96 5.66
CA LYS A 335 -14.54 -22.81 6.82
C LYS A 335 -13.29 -23.17 7.62
N GLU A 336 -12.21 -23.52 6.93
CA GLU A 336 -10.93 -23.86 7.54
C GLU A 336 -10.32 -22.62 8.18
N LEU A 337 -10.33 -21.48 7.48
CA LEU A 337 -9.83 -20.23 8.01
C LEU A 337 -10.57 -19.82 9.30
N GLN A 338 -11.90 -19.93 9.33
CA GLN A 338 -12.68 -19.60 10.52
C GLN A 338 -12.24 -20.42 11.74
N LYS A 339 -11.94 -21.72 11.55
CA LYS A 339 -11.45 -22.61 12.62
C LYS A 339 -10.04 -22.24 13.06
N ILE A 340 -9.16 -21.90 12.12
CA ILE A 340 -7.76 -21.54 12.41
C ILE A 340 -7.68 -20.19 13.14
N SER A 341 -8.60 -19.27 12.84
CA SER A 341 -8.58 -17.91 13.38
C SER A 341 -9.09 -17.80 14.82
N THR A 342 -9.64 -18.84 15.45
CA THR A 342 -10.21 -18.72 16.81
C THR A 342 -9.17 -18.50 17.90
N ASP A 343 -7.96 -18.98 17.67
CA ASP A 343 -6.93 -19.06 18.71
C ASP A 343 -5.82 -18.03 18.49
N SER A 344 -5.26 -17.51 19.58
CA SER A 344 -3.99 -16.80 19.51
C SER A 344 -2.86 -17.77 19.18
N TYR A 345 -1.91 -17.33 18.36
CA TYR A 345 -0.82 -18.18 17.85
C TYR A 345 0.56 -17.55 18.03
N ILE A 346 0.63 -16.36 18.64
CA ILE A 346 1.86 -15.69 19.05
C ILE A 346 1.75 -15.36 20.53
N SER A 347 2.88 -15.44 21.24
CA SER A 347 3.04 -15.01 22.62
C SER A 347 4.21 -14.03 22.75
N PRO A 348 4.30 -13.23 23.83
CA PRO A 348 5.53 -12.54 24.15
C PRO A 348 6.68 -13.54 24.37
N PRO A 349 7.92 -13.19 23.99
CA PRO A 349 9.07 -14.05 24.23
C PRO A 349 9.23 -14.37 25.72
N GLN A 350 9.69 -15.58 26.04
CA GLN A 350 9.93 -15.99 27.42
C GLN A 350 10.84 -15.00 28.14
N GLY A 351 10.45 -14.59 29.35
CA GLY A 351 11.19 -13.62 30.16
C GLY A 351 10.93 -12.15 29.82
N LYS A 352 10.34 -11.82 28.66
CA LYS A 352 9.85 -10.46 28.38
C LYS A 352 8.46 -10.30 29.00
N ARG A 353 8.38 -9.55 30.09
CA ARG A 353 7.11 -9.09 30.68
C ARG A 353 7.17 -7.59 30.90
N ALA A 354 6.15 -6.87 30.42
CA ALA A 354 6.01 -5.47 30.74
C ALA A 354 5.30 -5.29 32.08
N ARG A 355 5.82 -4.41 32.93
CA ARG A 355 5.12 -3.89 34.10
C ARG A 355 4.91 -2.41 33.88
N LEU A 356 3.65 -2.00 33.80
CA LEU A 356 3.26 -0.61 33.69
C LEU A 356 2.70 -0.16 35.04
N ALA A 357 3.04 1.06 35.45
CA ALA A 357 2.45 1.72 36.61
C ALA A 357 1.42 2.73 36.09
N PRO A 358 0.14 2.33 35.90
CA PRO A 358 -0.88 3.26 35.44
C PRO A 358 -1.21 4.30 36.53
N PRO A 359 -1.73 5.49 36.15
CA PRO A 359 -2.24 6.46 37.11
C PRO A 359 -3.29 5.85 38.05
N PRO A 360 -3.39 6.32 39.31
CA PRO A 360 -4.42 5.87 40.25
C PRO A 360 -5.84 6.00 39.68
N GLY A 361 -6.68 5.00 39.91
CA GLY A 361 -8.05 4.95 39.39
C GLY A 361 -8.17 4.54 37.92
N THR A 362 -7.09 4.07 37.30
CA THR A 362 -7.14 3.49 35.95
C THR A 362 -7.86 2.13 35.98
N VAL A 363 -8.88 2.00 35.13
CA VAL A 363 -9.67 0.78 34.91
C VAL A 363 -9.47 0.19 33.51
N LEU A 364 -8.88 0.97 32.61
CA LEU A 364 -8.66 0.61 31.21
C LEU A 364 -7.32 1.15 30.71
N LYS A 365 -6.41 0.26 30.28
CA LYS A 365 -5.14 0.63 29.62
C LYS A 365 -5.25 0.48 28.11
N VAL A 366 -4.93 1.54 27.38
CA VAL A 366 -5.14 1.63 25.93
C VAL A 366 -3.82 1.91 25.20
N GLY A 367 -3.42 1.01 24.31
CA GLY A 367 -2.28 1.22 23.41
C GLY A 367 -2.71 1.98 22.15
N LEU A 368 -1.90 2.94 21.69
CA LEU A 368 -2.19 3.79 20.53
C LEU A 368 -1.09 3.68 19.46
N ILE A 369 -1.49 3.45 18.21
CA ILE A 369 -0.65 3.62 17.01
C ILE A 369 -1.50 4.36 15.98
N TRP A 370 -1.13 5.58 15.61
CA TRP A 370 -1.96 6.42 14.73
C TRP A 370 -1.32 6.63 13.36
N ALA A 371 -0.03 6.38 13.21
CA ALA A 371 0.67 6.63 11.97
C ALA A 371 1.53 5.45 11.51
N GLY A 372 1.74 5.40 10.20
CA GLY A 372 2.54 4.38 9.54
C GLY A 372 3.41 4.98 8.44
N LYS A 373 4.04 4.10 7.65
CA LYS A 373 4.85 4.52 6.51
C LYS A 373 3.98 5.21 5.46
N LEU A 374 4.53 6.26 4.84
CA LEU A 374 3.88 6.97 3.72
C LEU A 374 3.86 6.16 2.42
N ASN A 375 4.75 5.17 2.29
CA ASN A 375 4.88 4.32 1.11
C ASN A 375 4.46 2.87 1.47
N PRO A 376 3.66 2.21 0.61
CA PRO A 376 3.17 2.67 -0.70
C PRO A 376 2.02 3.69 -0.63
N ARG A 377 1.37 3.84 0.53
CA ARG A 377 0.32 4.82 0.79
C ARG A 377 0.31 5.19 2.27
N ASP A 378 -0.01 6.44 2.57
CA ASP A 378 -0.24 6.90 3.94
C ASP A 378 -1.54 6.31 4.51
N ARG A 379 -1.41 5.48 5.54
CA ARG A 379 -2.51 4.83 6.25
C ARG A 379 -2.84 5.50 7.58
N SER A 380 -2.23 6.65 7.84
CA SER A 380 -2.29 7.32 9.13
C SER A 380 -3.66 7.93 9.40
N CYS A 381 -4.04 7.91 10.67
CA CYS A 381 -5.13 8.72 11.21
C CYS A 381 -4.48 9.84 12.05
N PRO A 382 -4.81 11.12 11.84
CA PRO A 382 -4.20 12.20 12.63
C PRO A 382 -4.51 12.03 14.13
N LEU A 383 -3.50 12.15 14.99
CA LEU A 383 -3.63 11.90 16.44
C LEU A 383 -4.67 12.82 17.10
N GLU A 384 -4.80 14.05 16.60
CA GLU A 384 -5.79 15.03 17.07
C GLU A 384 -7.24 14.55 16.93
N THR A 385 -7.52 13.59 16.04
CA THR A 385 -8.85 13.00 15.92
C THR A 385 -9.24 12.16 17.15
N LEU A 386 -8.25 11.68 17.92
CA LEU A 386 -8.47 10.87 19.12
C LEU A 386 -8.60 11.69 20.41
N LEU A 387 -8.46 13.02 20.36
CA LEU A 387 -8.65 13.90 21.52
C LEU A 387 -9.94 13.63 22.32
N PRO A 388 -11.10 13.32 21.71
CA PRO A 388 -12.33 13.07 22.46
C PRO A 388 -12.24 11.90 23.44
N ILE A 389 -11.43 10.87 23.17
CA ILE A 389 -11.27 9.73 24.09
C ILE A 389 -10.13 9.94 25.10
N LEU A 390 -9.12 10.75 24.77
CA LEU A 390 -7.95 10.98 25.63
C LEU A 390 -8.30 11.68 26.96
N SER A 391 -9.44 12.37 27.02
CA SER A 391 -9.91 13.05 28.24
C SER A 391 -10.71 12.15 29.19
N ALA A 392 -10.95 10.89 28.82
CA ALA A 392 -11.84 10.01 29.57
C ALA A 392 -11.24 9.56 30.91
N LYS A 393 -11.91 9.92 32.01
CA LYS A 393 -11.50 9.54 33.37
C LYS A 393 -11.55 8.02 33.54
N GLY A 394 -10.46 7.44 34.07
CA GLY A 394 -10.34 5.99 34.29
C GLY A 394 -9.65 5.24 33.15
N ALA A 395 -9.32 5.90 32.04
CA ALA A 395 -8.48 5.35 30.99
C ALA A 395 -7.04 5.89 31.09
N ALA A 396 -6.05 5.05 30.79
CA ALA A 396 -4.66 5.43 30.63
C ALA A 396 -4.18 5.07 29.23
N PHE A 397 -3.57 6.03 28.52
CA PHE A 397 -3.15 5.87 27.13
C PHE A 397 -1.64 5.76 26.98
N TYR A 398 -1.21 4.85 26.11
CA TYR A 398 0.19 4.52 25.89
C TYR A 398 0.50 4.53 24.39
N SER A 399 1.44 5.35 23.95
CA SER A 399 1.88 5.38 22.55
C SER A 399 2.84 4.22 22.28
N PHE A 400 2.55 3.48 21.21
CA PHE A 400 3.43 2.46 20.62
C PHE A 400 4.10 2.96 19.33
N GLN A 401 3.99 4.26 19.03
CA GLN A 401 4.60 4.88 17.86
C GLN A 401 6.13 4.88 18.00
N ILE A 402 6.86 4.44 16.97
CA ILE A 402 8.33 4.32 17.00
C ILE A 402 9.04 5.19 15.96
N ASP A 403 8.30 5.81 15.05
CA ASP A 403 8.85 6.65 13.99
C ASP A 403 8.78 8.14 14.34
N ASP A 404 9.15 9.00 13.39
CA ASP A 404 9.19 10.45 13.55
C ASP A 404 7.82 11.07 13.91
N ARG A 405 6.72 10.33 13.73
CA ARG A 405 5.38 10.78 14.11
C ARG A 405 5.17 10.79 15.62
N ARG A 406 6.09 10.23 16.43
CA ARG A 406 6.15 10.46 17.89
C ARG A 406 6.10 11.95 18.24
N ALA A 407 6.68 12.81 17.40
CA ALA A 407 6.65 14.26 17.56
C ALA A 407 5.24 14.88 17.55
N ASP A 408 4.19 14.15 17.13
CA ASP A 408 2.81 14.61 17.23
C ASP A 408 2.37 14.81 18.68
N ILE A 409 2.89 14.01 19.63
CA ILE A 409 2.59 14.16 21.06
C ILE A 409 3.06 15.53 21.54
N ASP A 410 4.31 15.90 21.21
CA ASP A 410 4.90 17.18 21.56
C ASP A 410 4.17 18.34 20.88
N LYS A 411 3.92 18.21 19.58
CA LYS A 411 3.25 19.23 18.75
C LYS A 411 1.85 19.56 19.28
N LEU A 412 1.13 18.55 19.79
CA LEU A 412 -0.22 18.69 20.32
C LEU A 412 -0.25 18.92 21.84
N GLY A 413 0.89 18.88 22.54
CA GLY A 413 0.97 19.06 23.98
C GLY A 413 0.35 17.93 24.82
N LEU A 414 0.44 16.68 24.34
CA LEU A 414 -0.29 15.54 24.90
C LEU A 414 0.45 14.74 25.98
N HIS A 415 1.60 15.22 26.48
CA HIS A 415 2.44 14.51 27.44
C HIS A 415 1.72 14.09 28.74
N ALA A 416 0.70 14.84 29.17
CA ALA A 416 -0.08 14.51 30.36
C ALA A 416 -1.14 13.41 30.09
N PHE A 417 -1.50 13.20 28.82
CA PHE A 417 -2.57 12.29 28.41
C PHE A 417 -2.05 10.97 27.84
N VAL A 418 -0.87 10.98 27.22
CA VAL A 418 -0.29 9.82 26.54
C VAL A 418 1.12 9.58 27.06
N THR A 419 1.34 8.39 27.62
CA THR A 419 2.68 7.91 27.98
C THR A 419 3.37 7.36 26.74
N ASP A 420 4.48 7.95 26.32
CA ASP A 420 5.23 7.46 25.16
C ASP A 420 6.09 6.24 25.53
N LEU A 421 5.84 5.10 24.89
CA LEU A 421 6.62 3.87 25.06
C LEU A 421 7.63 3.64 23.93
N GLY A 422 7.75 4.56 22.97
CA GLY A 422 8.59 4.35 21.78
C GLY A 422 10.03 3.93 22.08
N ASP A 423 10.65 4.50 23.12
CA ASP A 423 12.03 4.17 23.54
C ASP A 423 12.16 2.78 24.19
N HIS A 424 11.05 2.14 24.53
CA HIS A 424 11.01 0.78 25.07
C HIS A 424 10.74 -0.29 24.00
N ILE A 425 10.59 0.10 22.72
CA ILE A 425 10.26 -0.81 21.63
C ILE A 425 11.43 -0.91 20.65
N HIS A 426 12.20 -1.99 20.74
CA HIS A 426 13.34 -2.24 19.85
C HIS A 426 13.07 -3.33 18.81
N ASP A 427 12.16 -4.25 19.14
CA ASP A 427 11.73 -5.36 18.29
C ASP A 427 10.24 -5.70 18.53
N PHE A 428 9.69 -6.61 17.73
CA PHE A 428 8.29 -7.02 17.91
C PHE A 428 8.05 -7.82 19.20
N GLY A 429 9.10 -8.35 19.84
CA GLY A 429 9.00 -8.99 21.15
C GLY A 429 8.73 -7.99 22.28
N ASP A 430 9.34 -6.81 22.22
CA ASP A 430 9.02 -5.70 23.13
C ASP A 430 7.58 -5.23 22.92
N SER A 431 7.18 -5.02 21.66
CA SER A 431 5.79 -4.69 21.31
C SER A 431 4.82 -5.73 21.84
N ALA A 432 5.11 -7.02 21.69
CA ALA A 432 4.24 -8.09 22.16
C ALA A 432 4.08 -8.08 23.69
N ALA A 433 5.18 -7.92 24.44
CA ALA A 433 5.15 -7.86 25.90
C ALA A 433 4.37 -6.65 26.42
N LEU A 434 4.53 -5.48 25.78
CA LEU A 434 3.80 -4.26 26.13
C LEU A 434 2.31 -4.35 25.74
N MET A 435 1.99 -4.89 24.56
CA MET A 435 0.60 -5.11 24.11
C MET A 435 -0.15 -6.06 25.04
N GLN A 436 0.50 -7.10 25.55
CA GLN A 436 -0.14 -8.03 26.50
C GLN A 436 -0.50 -7.37 27.84
N ALA A 437 0.10 -6.22 28.17
CA ALA A 437 -0.25 -5.43 29.33
C ALA A 437 -1.40 -4.44 29.08
N MET A 438 -1.89 -4.33 27.84
CA MET A 438 -3.02 -3.47 27.47
C MET A 438 -4.35 -4.21 27.60
N ASP A 439 -5.41 -3.45 27.88
CA ASP A 439 -6.79 -3.94 27.81
C ASP A 439 -7.39 -3.77 26.40
N LEU A 440 -6.88 -2.81 25.65
CA LEU A 440 -7.29 -2.48 24.28
C LEU A 440 -6.10 -1.88 23.52
N VAL A 441 -5.97 -2.20 22.23
CA VAL A 441 -5.06 -1.51 21.30
C VAL A 441 -5.90 -0.82 20.23
N ILE A 442 -5.78 0.50 20.12
CA ILE A 442 -6.35 1.30 19.04
C ILE A 442 -5.23 1.57 18.03
N THR A 443 -5.42 1.16 16.79
CA THR A 443 -4.36 1.18 15.77
C THR A 443 -4.89 1.49 14.38
N ILE A 444 -4.00 1.63 13.40
CA ILE A 444 -4.30 1.72 11.97
C ILE A 444 -3.96 0.39 11.27
N ASP A 445 -4.34 0.25 10.00
CA ASP A 445 -3.97 -0.88 9.12
C ASP A 445 -2.45 -1.02 8.94
N SER A 446 -1.80 -1.69 9.90
CA SER A 446 -0.35 -1.79 10.05
C SER A 446 0.05 -3.08 10.79
N SER A 447 1.36 -3.41 10.83
CA SER A 447 1.83 -4.62 11.50
C SER A 447 1.44 -4.73 12.99
N PRO A 448 1.37 -3.64 13.79
CA PRO A 448 0.78 -3.67 15.12
C PRO A 448 -0.63 -4.27 15.22
N ALA A 449 -1.51 -4.02 14.23
CA ALA A 449 -2.86 -4.60 14.21
C ALA A 449 -2.81 -6.12 14.13
N HIS A 450 -1.95 -6.64 13.24
CA HIS A 450 -1.72 -8.08 13.09
C HIS A 450 -1.10 -8.69 14.35
N LEU A 451 -0.13 -8.01 14.99
CA LEU A 451 0.50 -8.51 16.20
C LEU A 451 -0.50 -8.59 17.36
N ALA A 452 -1.23 -7.50 17.64
CA ALA A 452 -2.20 -7.46 18.72
C ALA A 452 -3.31 -8.51 18.52
N GLY A 453 -3.79 -8.67 17.29
CA GLY A 453 -4.74 -9.73 16.94
C GLY A 453 -4.16 -11.14 17.12
N ALA A 454 -2.90 -11.38 16.73
CA ALA A 454 -2.23 -12.67 16.90
C ALA A 454 -1.97 -13.04 18.37
N LEU A 455 -1.84 -12.03 19.24
CA LEU A 455 -1.71 -12.18 20.70
C LEU A 455 -3.05 -12.40 21.40
N GLY A 456 -4.19 -12.23 20.70
CA GLY A 456 -5.52 -12.26 21.31
C GLY A 456 -5.84 -11.03 22.18
N VAL A 457 -5.14 -9.91 21.97
CA VAL A 457 -5.46 -8.63 22.64
C VAL A 457 -6.65 -7.99 21.90
N PRO A 458 -7.62 -7.36 22.59
CA PRO A 458 -8.65 -6.56 21.94
C PRO A 458 -8.06 -5.46 21.05
N VAL A 459 -8.49 -5.38 19.79
CA VAL A 459 -7.97 -4.41 18.81
C VAL A 459 -9.09 -3.62 18.17
N TRP A 460 -8.98 -2.29 18.19
CA TRP A 460 -9.83 -1.39 17.40
C TRP A 460 -9.01 -0.74 16.31
N MET A 461 -9.27 -1.11 15.06
CA MET A 461 -8.50 -0.66 13.91
C MET A 461 -9.24 0.43 13.16
N LEU A 462 -8.61 1.59 13.02
CA LEU A 462 -9.00 2.68 12.14
C LEU A 462 -8.52 2.36 10.73
N GLN A 463 -9.45 2.28 9.79
CA GLN A 463 -9.19 1.88 8.42
C GLN A 463 -9.58 3.00 7.46
N LEU A 464 -8.70 3.23 6.47
CA LEU A 464 -8.97 4.11 5.34
C LEU A 464 -10.20 3.65 4.55
N TYR A 465 -10.73 4.57 3.73
CA TYR A 465 -11.84 4.28 2.82
C TYR A 465 -11.53 3.08 1.90
N THR A 466 -10.43 3.13 1.16
CA THR A 466 -10.01 2.00 0.31
C THR A 466 -9.51 0.86 1.19
N THR A 467 -10.14 -0.29 1.04
CA THR A 467 -9.90 -1.46 1.89
C THR A 467 -8.79 -2.36 1.34
N ASP A 468 -7.89 -2.80 2.22
CA ASP A 468 -7.00 -3.95 1.95
C ASP A 468 -7.80 -5.26 2.09
N TRP A 469 -7.53 -6.23 1.21
CA TRP A 469 -8.30 -7.48 1.10
C TRP A 469 -8.40 -8.24 2.42
N ARG A 470 -7.42 -8.12 3.33
CA ARG A 470 -7.40 -8.80 4.62
C ARG A 470 -8.60 -8.42 5.49
N TRP A 471 -9.07 -7.21 5.35
CA TRP A 471 -10.13 -6.64 6.19
C TRP A 471 -11.52 -6.85 5.63
N MET A 472 -11.62 -7.30 4.36
CA MET A 472 -12.85 -7.47 3.59
C MET A 472 -13.75 -6.23 3.57
N VAL A 473 -14.83 -6.29 2.80
CA VAL A 473 -15.81 -5.22 2.68
C VAL A 473 -17.01 -5.39 3.60
N HIS A 474 -17.66 -4.27 3.93
CA HIS A 474 -18.96 -4.20 4.59
C HIS A 474 -19.10 -4.96 5.92
N ARG A 475 -18.02 -5.12 6.67
CA ARG A 475 -18.02 -5.79 7.98
C ARG A 475 -17.22 -5.02 9.03
N ALA A 476 -17.63 -5.10 10.29
CA ALA A 476 -16.95 -4.43 11.40
C ALA A 476 -16.03 -5.34 12.21
N ASP A 477 -16.03 -6.63 11.93
CA ASP A 477 -15.19 -7.67 12.54
C ASP A 477 -14.10 -8.14 11.56
N SER A 478 -13.23 -9.05 12.00
CA SER A 478 -12.17 -9.62 11.17
C SER A 478 -12.31 -11.15 11.05
N PRO A 479 -12.20 -11.73 9.83
CA PRO A 479 -12.13 -13.19 9.69
C PRO A 479 -10.78 -13.75 10.17
N TRP A 480 -9.78 -12.89 10.42
CA TRP A 480 -8.44 -13.26 10.82
C TRP A 480 -8.21 -13.18 12.32
N TYR A 481 -8.90 -12.26 13.00
CA TYR A 481 -8.65 -11.89 14.39
C TYR A 481 -9.98 -11.68 15.13
N PRO A 482 -10.44 -12.63 15.95
CA PRO A 482 -11.73 -12.55 16.65
C PRO A 482 -11.84 -11.34 17.60
N THR A 483 -10.70 -10.85 18.08
CA THR A 483 -10.62 -9.72 19.02
C THR A 483 -10.58 -8.36 18.32
N LEU A 484 -10.60 -8.33 16.98
CA LEU A 484 -10.45 -7.12 16.19
C LEU A 484 -11.81 -6.58 15.72
N ARG A 485 -12.06 -5.29 16.02
CA ARG A 485 -13.13 -4.48 15.46
C ARG A 485 -12.55 -3.39 14.55
N ILE A 486 -13.24 -3.07 13.48
CA ILE A 486 -12.79 -2.14 12.44
C ILE A 486 -13.72 -0.93 12.35
N TYR A 487 -13.14 0.27 12.29
CA TYR A 487 -13.81 1.55 12.10
C TYR A 487 -13.30 2.17 10.79
N ARG A 488 -14.18 2.29 9.79
CA ARG A 488 -13.83 2.71 8.42
C ARG A 488 -14.18 4.16 8.17
N GLN A 489 -13.38 4.83 7.35
CA GLN A 489 -13.81 6.06 6.70
C GLN A 489 -14.99 5.78 5.75
N ASP A 490 -16.02 6.61 5.82
CA ASP A 490 -17.13 6.57 4.84
C ASP A 490 -16.77 7.28 3.54
N LYS A 491 -15.84 8.23 3.60
CA LYS A 491 -15.30 8.99 2.46
C LYS A 491 -13.78 9.11 2.57
N PRO A 492 -13.04 9.11 1.45
CA PRO A 492 -11.60 9.27 1.47
C PRO A 492 -11.14 10.48 2.29
N GLY A 493 -10.29 10.24 3.30
CA GLY A 493 -9.72 11.31 4.12
C GLY A 493 -10.61 11.81 5.26
N ASP A 494 -11.89 11.42 5.31
CA ASP A 494 -12.83 11.83 6.37
C ASP A 494 -12.93 10.76 7.47
N TRP A 495 -12.41 11.10 8.64
CA TRP A 495 -12.43 10.23 9.83
C TRP A 495 -13.63 10.47 10.75
N SER A 496 -14.48 11.46 10.49
CA SER A 496 -15.47 11.96 11.46
C SER A 496 -16.43 10.87 11.94
N SER A 497 -17.03 10.13 11.01
CA SER A 497 -17.97 9.04 11.31
C SER A 497 -17.29 7.88 12.07
N ALA A 498 -16.10 7.48 11.61
CA ALA A 498 -15.30 6.42 12.24
C ALA A 498 -14.98 6.76 13.71
N ILE A 499 -14.55 7.98 13.96
CA ILE A 499 -14.15 8.48 15.28
C ILE A 499 -15.36 8.68 16.19
N GLN A 500 -16.50 9.16 15.66
CA GLN A 500 -17.73 9.28 16.43
C GLN A 500 -18.19 7.90 16.93
N LYS A 501 -18.20 6.90 16.05
CA LYS A 501 -18.56 5.53 16.41
C LYS A 501 -17.58 4.93 17.42
N LEU A 502 -16.28 5.11 17.18
CA LEU A 502 -15.23 4.68 18.11
C LEU A 502 -15.40 5.31 19.49
N GLY A 503 -15.66 6.62 19.58
CA GLY A 503 -15.86 7.33 20.84
C GLY A 503 -17.10 6.85 21.61
N SER A 504 -18.20 6.54 20.91
CA SER A 504 -19.39 5.92 21.51
C SER A 504 -19.07 4.54 22.08
N ASP A 505 -18.46 3.67 21.28
CA ASP A 505 -18.09 2.31 21.70
C ASP A 505 -17.08 2.36 22.87
N PHE A 506 -16.12 3.30 22.83
CA PHE A 506 -15.14 3.54 23.88
C PHE A 506 -15.80 3.87 25.21
N SER A 507 -16.78 4.79 25.18
CA SER A 507 -17.50 5.21 26.38
C SER A 507 -18.27 4.05 27.01
N THR A 508 -18.92 3.22 26.18
CA THR A 508 -19.60 2.01 26.65
C THR A 508 -18.63 1.00 27.29
N LEU A 509 -17.48 0.74 26.65
CA LEU A 509 -16.46 -0.16 27.19
C LEU A 509 -15.91 0.36 28.53
N LEU A 510 -15.58 1.65 28.60
CA LEU A 510 -15.05 2.27 29.81
C LEU A 510 -16.06 2.20 30.96
N GLN A 511 -17.32 2.54 30.72
CA GLN A 511 -18.37 2.44 31.74
C GLN A 511 -18.54 1.01 32.25
N ALA A 512 -18.49 0.01 31.37
CA ALA A 512 -18.56 -1.39 31.77
C ALA A 512 -17.38 -1.79 32.67
N ARG A 513 -16.16 -1.31 32.38
CA ARG A 513 -14.97 -1.54 33.22
C ARG A 513 -15.06 -0.82 34.57
N MET A 514 -15.59 0.41 34.60
CA MET A 514 -15.81 1.15 35.84
C MET A 514 -16.83 0.47 36.75
N ASN A 515 -17.87 -0.15 36.18
CA ASN A 515 -18.89 -0.87 36.95
C ASN A 515 -18.41 -2.24 37.47
N ALA A 516 -17.30 -2.76 36.94
CA ALA A 516 -16.76 -4.07 37.31
C ALA A 516 -15.68 -4.00 38.41
N GLN A 517 -15.25 -2.79 38.79
CA GLN A 517 -14.39 -2.52 39.94
C GLN A 517 -15.25 -2.21 41.17
#